data_AF-A0A919KDE6-F1
#
_entry.id   AF-A0A919KDE6-F1
#
_cell.length_a   1.000
_cell.length_b   1.000
_cell.length_c   1.000
_cell.angle_alpha   90.00
_cell.angle_beta   90.00
_cell.angle_gamma   90.00
#
_symmetry.space_group_name_H-M   'P 1'
#
loop_
_entity.id
_entity.type
_entity.pdbx_description
1 polymer ?
#
loop_
_entity_poly.entity_id
_entity_poly.type
_entity_poly.pdbx_seq_one_letter_code
_entity_poly.pdbx_strand_id
1 'polypeptide(L)' 'MSMADERDALIAATRRYHQTETAHEDARQQAIQAVLAALRVGVGPTEVERLSPFTGTYIRKIARENGIPPAPPGPKRATA' A
#
# COMPACT_ATOMS: atom_id res chain seq x y z
N MET A 1 13.30 15.60 36.97
CA MET A 1 12.58 16.19 35.83
C MET A 1 11.37 16.91 36.39
N SER A 2 11.08 18.11 35.90
CA SER A 2 9.88 18.86 36.30
C SER A 2 8.67 18.37 35.52
N MET A 3 7.47 18.52 36.06
CA MET A 3 6.21 18.27 35.31
C MET A 3 6.15 19.09 34.01
N ALA A 4 6.76 20.28 33.96
CA ALA A 4 6.89 21.07 32.75
C ALA A 4 7.78 20.37 31.69
N ASP A 5 8.93 19.84 32.11
CA ASP A 5 9.86 19.13 31.22
C ASP A 5 9.22 17.85 30.65
N GLU A 6 8.47 17.12 31.46
CA GLU A 6 7.77 15.90 31.04
C GLU A 6 6.63 16.20 30.06
N ARG A 7 5.89 17.29 30.30
CA ARG A 7 4.85 17.76 29.38
C ARG A 7 5.43 18.16 28.03
N ASP A 8 6.54 18.89 28.02
CA ASP A 8 7.19 19.32 26.79
C ASP A 8 7.80 18.13 26.02
N ALA A 9 8.38 17.16 26.75
CA ALA A 9 8.85 15.91 26.16
C ALA A 9 7.71 15.11 25.52
N LEU A 10 6.55 15.04 26.17
CA LEU A 10 5.36 14.39 25.60
C LEU A 10 4.88 15.10 24.33
N ILE A 11 4.76 16.43 24.35
CA ILE A 11 4.35 17.21 23.16
C ILE A 11 5.31 16.95 21.99
N ALA A 12 6.62 16.95 22.25
CA ALA A 12 7.63 16.69 21.23
C ALA A 12 7.51 15.25 20.67
N ALA A 13 7.33 14.25 21.55
CA ALA A 13 7.14 12.86 21.14
C ALA A 13 5.87 12.67 20.29
N THR A 14 4.74 13.24 20.70
CA THR A 14 3.48 13.18 19.97
C THR A 14 3.57 13.86 18.61
N ARG A 15 4.27 15.01 18.50
CA ARG A 15 4.52 15.66 17.21
C ARG A 15 5.31 14.77 16.26
N ARG A 16 6.38 14.13 16.73
CA ARG A 16 7.17 13.19 15.93
C ARG A 16 6.35 11.98 15.50
N TYR A 17 5.53 11.46 16.40
CA TYR A 17 4.61 10.36 16.09
C TYR A 17 3.67 10.74 14.94
N HIS A 18 2.99 11.89 15.02
CA HIS A 18 2.12 12.35 13.94
C HIS A 18 2.85 12.58 12.62
N GLN A 19 4.07 13.14 12.67
CA GLN A 19 4.89 13.31 11.47
C GLN A 19 5.20 11.97 10.79
N THR A 20 5.56 10.95 11.58
CA THR A 20 5.82 9.60 11.06
C THR A 20 4.56 8.97 10.49
N GLU A 21 3.41 9.12 11.16
CA GLU A 21 2.12 8.63 10.65
C GLU A 21 1.75 9.28 9.32
N THR A 22 1.93 10.61 9.19
CA THR A 22 1.71 11.32 7.93
C THR A 22 2.65 10.81 6.84
N ALA A 23 3.95 10.69 7.12
CA ALA A 23 4.92 10.18 6.15
C ALA A 23 4.63 8.72 5.75
N HIS A 24 4.15 7.90 6.68
CA HIS A 24 3.75 6.53 6.42
C HIS A 24 2.52 6.47 5.51
N GLU A 25 1.49 7.27 5.77
CA GLU A 25 0.31 7.33 4.91
C GLU A 25 0.66 7.86 3.51
N ASP A 26 1.51 8.87 3.40
CA ASP A 26 1.98 9.38 2.11
C ASP A 26 2.73 8.29 1.32
N ALA A 27 3.63 7.56 1.98
CA ALA A 27 4.34 6.43 1.36
C ALA A 27 3.38 5.30 0.95
N ARG A 28 2.36 5.02 1.77
CA ARG A 28 1.32 4.04 1.48
C ARG A 28 0.50 4.43 0.25
N GLN A 29 0.11 5.70 0.13
CA GLN A 29 -0.61 6.21 -1.03
C GLN A 29 0.24 6.15 -2.30
N GLN A 30 1.52 6.52 -2.22
CA GLN A 30 2.45 6.37 -3.34
C GLN A 30 2.58 4.91 -3.81
N ALA A 31 2.67 3.97 -2.88
CA ALA A 31 2.70 2.54 -3.19
C ALA A 31 1.41 2.07 -3.89
N ILE A 32 0.23 2.54 -3.44
CA ILE A 32 -1.06 2.25 -4.08
C ILE A 32 -1.08 2.78 -5.52
N GLN A 33 -0.63 4.01 -5.75
CA GLN A 33 -0.58 4.58 -7.09
C GLN A 33 0.36 3.79 -8.02
N ALA A 34 1.53 3.38 -7.52
CA ALA A 34 2.46 2.54 -8.27
C ALA A 34 1.84 1.17 -8.63
N VAL A 35 1.11 0.55 -7.70
CA VAL A 35 0.37 -0.70 -7.95
C VAL A 35 -0.67 -0.51 -9.05
N LEU A 36 -1.49 0.54 -8.97
CA LEU A 36 -2.52 0.82 -9.97
C LEU A 36 -1.89 1.08 -11.35
N ALA A 37 -0.78 1.81 -11.40
CA ALA A 37 -0.03 2.03 -12.63
C ALA A 37 0.49 0.70 -13.23
N ALA A 38 1.09 -0.17 -12.42
CA ALA A 38 1.56 -1.48 -12.85
C ALA A 38 0.42 -2.36 -13.41
N LEU A 39 -0.72 -2.40 -12.73
CA LEU A 39 -1.89 -3.14 -13.20
C LEU A 39 -2.44 -2.58 -14.51
N ARG A 40 -2.47 -1.26 -14.70
CA ARG A 40 -2.95 -0.61 -15.93
C ARG A 40 -2.09 -0.95 -17.15
N VAL A 41 -0.79 -1.16 -16.96
CA VAL A 41 0.12 -1.58 -18.05
C VAL A 41 0.17 -3.11 -18.22
N GLY A 42 -0.69 -3.85 -17.51
CA GLY A 42 -0.86 -5.30 -17.68
C GLY A 42 0.03 -6.18 -16.80
N VAL A 43 0.72 -5.62 -15.80
CA VAL A 43 1.44 -6.46 -14.81
C VAL A 43 0.42 -7.27 -14.02
N GLY A 44 0.58 -8.59 -14.01
CA GLY A 44 -0.37 -9.49 -13.36
C GLY A 44 -0.45 -9.30 -11.83
N PRO A 45 -1.61 -9.50 -11.19
CA PRO A 45 -1.78 -9.27 -9.75
C PRO A 45 -0.79 -10.04 -8.85
N THR A 46 -0.38 -11.25 -9.25
CA THR A 46 0.62 -12.06 -8.52
C THR A 46 2.01 -11.41 -8.54
N GLU A 47 2.39 -10.82 -9.67
CA GLU A 47 3.67 -10.13 -9.79
C GLU A 47 3.65 -8.84 -8.98
N VAL A 48 2.54 -8.10 -9.02
CA VAL A 48 2.37 -6.90 -8.21
C VAL A 48 2.37 -7.21 -6.70
N GLU A 49 1.81 -8.34 -6.28
CA GLU A 49 1.88 -8.82 -4.89
C GLU A 49 3.32 -9.09 -4.45
N ARG A 50 4.16 -9.66 -5.34
CA ARG A 50 5.59 -9.88 -5.05
C ARG A 50 6.38 -8.58 -4.91
N LEU A 51 6.01 -7.54 -5.67
CA LEU A 51 6.73 -6.27 -5.74
C LEU A 51 6.23 -5.21 -4.76
N SER A 52 5.12 -5.45 -4.06
CA SER A 52 4.46 -4.46 -3.22
C SER A 52 4.29 -4.96 -1.78
N PRO A 53 4.07 -4.06 -0.81
CA PRO A 53 3.79 -4.46 0.57
C PRO A 53 2.36 -5.00 0.77
N PHE A 54 1.59 -5.18 -0.32
CA PHE A 54 0.17 -5.51 -0.26
C PHE A 54 -0.10 -6.96 -0.62
N THR A 55 -1.14 -7.52 0.01
CA THR A 55 -1.62 -8.86 -0.33
C THR A 55 -2.36 -8.85 -1.67
N GLY A 56 -2.36 -9.99 -2.37
CA GLY A 56 -3.06 -10.14 -3.65
C GLY A 56 -4.56 -9.88 -3.53
N THR A 57 -5.16 -10.19 -2.37
CA THR A 57 -6.57 -9.86 -2.09
C THR A 57 -6.79 -8.35 -2.05
N TYR A 58 -5.90 -7.60 -1.40
CA TYR A 58 -5.98 -6.14 -1.35
C TYR A 58 -5.77 -5.52 -2.74
N ILE A 59 -4.79 -6.02 -3.50
CA ILE A 59 -4.51 -5.58 -4.87
C ILE A 59 -5.72 -5.78 -5.79
N ARG A 60 -6.37 -6.95 -5.72
CA ARG A 60 -7.61 -7.20 -6.49
C ARG A 60 -8.76 -6.28 -6.08
N LYS A 61 -8.88 -5.98 -4.79
CA LYS A 61 -9.88 -5.04 -4.27
C LYS A 61 -9.67 -3.64 -4.85
N ILE A 62 -8.48 -3.07 -4.73
CA ILE A 62 -8.19 -1.71 -5.23
C ILE A 62 -8.25 -1.62 -6.76
N ALA A 63 -7.89 -2.70 -7.47
CA ALA A 63 -8.03 -2.78 -8.92
C ALA A 63 -9.51 -2.64 -9.33
N ARG A 64 -10.41 -3.37 -8.66
CA ARG A 64 -11.87 -3.30 -8.90
C ARG A 64 -12.43 -1.92 -8.57
N GLU A 65 -12.04 -1.33 -7.44
CA GLU A 65 -12.48 0.01 -7.02
C GLU A 65 -12.04 1.11 -8.01
N ASN A 66 -10.91 0.90 -8.71
CA ASN A 66 -10.38 1.81 -9.72
C ASN A 66 -10.75 1.43 -11.16
N GLY A 67 -11.68 0.48 -11.36
CA GLY A 67 -12.17 0.09 -12.69
C GLY A 67 -11.13 -0.63 -13.56
N ILE A 68 -10.06 -1.18 -12.98
CA ILE A 68 -9.06 -1.95 -13.72
C ILE A 68 -9.62 -3.37 -13.94
N PRO A 69 -9.80 -3.81 -15.19
CA PRO A 69 -10.34 -5.14 -15.47
C PRO A 69 -9.38 -6.22 -14.96
N PRO A 70 -9.90 -7.35 -14.47
CA PRO A 70 -9.05 -8.47 -14.07
C PRO A 70 -8.23 -8.94 -15.26
N ALA A 71 -6.97 -9.33 -15.01
CA ALA A 71 -6.16 -9.99 -16.01
C ALA A 71 -6.91 -11.24 -16.52
N PRO A 72 -6.89 -11.50 -17.84
CA PRO A 72 -7.55 -12.67 -18.40
C PRO A 72 -7.02 -13.94 -17.71
N PRO A 73 -7.88 -14.95 -17.49
CA PRO A 73 -7.44 -16.21 -16.91
C PRO A 73 -6.24 -16.74 -17.70
N GLY A 74 -5.17 -17.10 -16.98
CA GLY A 74 -4.03 -17.75 -17.63
C GLY A 74 -4.49 -18.99 -18.40
N PRO A 75 -3.78 -19.38 -19.48
CA PRO A 75 -4.14 -20.57 -20.25
C PRO A 75 -4.33 -21.74 -19.28
N LYS A 76 -5.53 -22.36 -19.30
CA LYS A 76 -5.78 -23.61 -18.58
C LYS A 76 -4.65 -24.55 -18.98
N ARG A 77 -3.82 -24.98 -18.02
CA ARG A 77 -2.92 -26.10 -18.25
C ARG A 77 -3.81 -27.23 -18.76
N ALA A 78 -3.71 -27.55 -20.04
CA ALA A 78 -4.32 -28.74 -20.59
C ALA A 78 -3.72 -29.88 -19.78
N THR A 79 -4.55 -30.55 -19.00
CA THR A 79 -4.22 -31.82 -18.38
C THR A 79 -3.81 -32.75 -19.51
N ALA A 80 -2.53 -33.06 -19.60
CA ALA A 80 -2.00 -34.10 -20.49
C ALA A 80 -2.30 -35.47 -19.89
#